data_AF-A0A1F1KK41-F1
#
_entry.id   AF-A0A1F1KK41-F1
#
_cell.length_a   1.000
_cell.length_b   1.000
_cell.length_c   1.000
_cell.angle_alpha   90.00
_cell.angle_beta   90.00
_cell.angle_gamma   90.00
#
_symmetry.space_group_name_H-M   'P 1'
#
loop_
_entity.id
_entity.type
_entity.pdbx_description
1 polymer ?
#
loop_
_entity_poly.entity_id
_entity_poly.type
_entity_poly.pdbx_seq_one_letter_code
_entity_poly.pdbx_strand_id
1 'polypeptide(L)'
;MRRILSSRYYAKLLSLPQRHFDRELTGTVINRLSRNISETTQFLNGFANNFLPMLLTTAAVLVVSAWYSWWLALVLLIVFPLYVWLTTLTSALDTRSERQVQAGLDELMAGRTSLIIAHRLSTVHTVDRIETLKDGRIDEVGTPAELARSGGLYAELLALQESGSAADRRRLRQYDLSV
;
A
#
# COMPACT_ATOMS: atom_id res chain seq x y z
N MET A 1 -11.26 0.67 30.05
CA MET A 1 -10.50 -0.32 29.26
C MET A 1 -9.20 0.24 28.64
N ARG A 2 -9.26 1.37 27.90
CA ARG A 2 -8.11 2.06 27.25
C ARG A 2 -6.90 2.38 28.16
N ARG A 3 -7.14 2.71 29.43
CA ARG A 3 -6.11 3.09 30.42
C ARG A 3 -5.33 1.90 31.00
N ILE A 4 -5.91 0.69 30.97
CA ILE A 4 -5.32 -0.52 31.56
C ILE A 4 -4.39 -1.21 30.55
N LEU A 5 -4.74 -1.17 29.26
CA LEU A 5 -3.87 -1.68 28.20
C LEU A 5 -2.61 -0.81 28.06
N SER A 6 -2.70 0.52 28.16
CA SER A 6 -1.52 1.37 27.99
C SER A 6 -0.52 1.22 29.13
N SER A 7 -0.97 1.04 30.38
CA SER A 7 -0.08 0.94 31.54
C SER A 7 0.69 -0.38 31.56
N ARG A 8 0.03 -1.51 31.24
CA ARG A 8 0.71 -2.81 31.12
C ARG A 8 1.68 -2.85 29.95
N TYR A 9 1.36 -2.18 28.84
CA TYR A 9 2.25 -2.11 27.68
C TYR A 9 3.49 -1.26 27.97
N TYR A 10 3.31 -0.10 28.62
CA TYR A 10 4.43 0.76 29.03
C TYR A 10 5.35 0.06 30.03
N ALA A 11 4.78 -0.65 31.01
CA ALA A 11 5.57 -1.43 31.97
C ALA A 11 6.35 -2.56 31.28
N LYS A 12 5.78 -3.20 30.25
CA LYS A 12 6.45 -4.24 29.48
C LYS A 12 7.59 -3.67 28.63
N LEU A 13 7.40 -2.51 27.99
CA LEU A 13 8.42 -1.82 27.20
C LEU A 13 9.61 -1.37 28.07
N LEU A 14 9.35 -0.86 29.28
CA LEU A 14 10.39 -0.43 30.22
C LEU A 14 11.16 -1.60 30.85
N SER A 15 10.64 -2.84 30.74
CA SER A 15 11.31 -4.04 31.25
C SER A 15 12.26 -4.70 30.25
N LEU A 16 12.33 -4.20 29.01
CA LEU A 16 13.14 -4.82 27.96
C LEU A 16 14.61 -4.38 28.05
N PRO A 17 15.57 -5.31 27.85
CA PRO A 17 17.00 -5.00 27.89
C PRO A 17 17.40 -3.99 26.82
N GLN A 18 18.34 -3.10 27.11
CA GLN A 18 18.80 -2.02 26.24
C GLN A 18 19.23 -2.48 24.82
N ARG A 19 19.75 -3.71 24.70
CA ARG A 19 20.12 -4.37 23.43
C ARG A 19 18.92 -4.65 22.48
N HIS A 20 17.69 -4.62 22.99
CA HIS A 20 16.46 -4.70 22.19
C HIS A 20 16.17 -3.37 21.47
N PHE A 21 16.52 -2.25 22.09
CA PHE A 21 16.39 -0.90 21.51
C PHE A 21 17.54 -0.55 20.56
N ASP A 22 18.63 -1.32 20.57
CA ASP A 22 19.75 -1.19 19.62
C ASP A 22 19.53 -1.93 18.30
N ARG A 23 18.50 -2.78 18.19
CA ARG A 23 18.27 -3.67 17.03
C ARG A 23 16.97 -3.42 16.26
N GLU A 24 16.00 -2.76 16.88
CA GLU A 24 14.75 -2.35 16.23
C GLU A 24 14.56 -0.83 16.38
N LEU A 25 14.62 -0.13 15.25
CA LEU A 25 14.42 1.30 15.13
C LEU A 25 13.10 1.72 15.81
N THR A 26 13.15 2.26 17.03
CA THR A 26 11.95 2.81 17.72
C THR A 26 11.23 3.86 16.84
N GLY A 27 11.96 4.52 15.93
CA GLY A 27 11.42 5.39 14.90
C GLY A 27 10.52 4.70 13.86
N THR A 28 10.75 3.44 13.49
CA THR A 28 9.90 2.75 12.49
C THR A 28 8.54 2.38 13.08
N VAL A 29 8.47 2.00 14.36
CA VAL A 29 7.20 1.72 15.04
C VAL A 29 6.37 3.00 15.21
N ILE A 30 7.01 4.10 15.61
CA ILE A 30 6.35 5.41 15.74
C ILE A 30 5.87 5.91 14.37
N ASN A 31 6.69 5.77 13.33
CA ASN A 31 6.33 6.23 12.00
C ASN A 31 5.21 5.38 11.38
N ARG A 32 5.24 4.05 11.52
CA ARG A 32 4.13 3.17 11.11
C ARG A 32 2.85 3.50 11.87
N LEU A 33 2.92 3.77 13.17
CA LEU A 33 1.74 4.14 13.96
C LEU A 33 1.18 5.50 13.54
N SER A 34 2.05 6.51 13.36
CA SER A 34 1.66 7.84 12.88
C SER A 34 1.04 7.76 11.49
N ARG A 35 1.63 6.97 10.60
CA ARG A 35 1.12 6.68 9.26
C ARG A 35 -0.24 6.01 9.31
N ASN A 36 -0.41 4.95 10.10
CA ASN A 36 -1.68 4.26 10.24
C ASN A 36 -2.77 5.16 10.83
N ILE A 37 -2.42 6.05 11.77
CA ILE A 37 -3.35 7.03 12.33
C ILE A 37 -3.75 8.05 11.26
N SER A 38 -2.80 8.56 10.48
CA SER A 38 -3.05 9.51 9.40
C SER A 38 -3.90 8.88 8.28
N GLU A 39 -3.56 7.67 7.85
CA GLU A 39 -4.31 6.90 6.85
C GLU A 39 -5.74 6.61 7.35
N THR A 40 -5.91 6.21 8.61
CA THR A 40 -7.25 5.99 9.21
C THR A 40 -8.03 7.30 9.28
N THR A 41 -7.39 8.41 9.65
CA THR A 41 -8.04 9.72 9.75
C THR A 41 -8.43 10.23 8.36
N GLN A 42 -7.56 10.05 7.37
CA GLN A 42 -7.82 10.42 5.98
C GLN A 42 -8.90 9.54 5.35
N PHE A 43 -8.95 8.26 5.70
CA PHE A 43 -10.05 7.36 5.34
C PHE A 43 -11.37 7.83 5.96
N LEU A 44 -11.39 8.14 7.26
CA LEU A 44 -12.59 8.62 7.94
C LEU A 44 -13.07 9.95 7.36
N ASN A 45 -12.16 10.88 7.10
CA ASN A 45 -12.48 12.15 6.46
C ASN A 45 -12.94 11.96 5.02
N GLY A 46 -12.30 11.07 4.25
CA GLY A 46 -12.71 10.74 2.90
C GLY A 46 -14.08 10.04 2.86
N PHE A 47 -14.36 9.18 3.82
CA PHE A 47 -15.67 8.56 4.01
C PHE A 47 -16.72 9.60 4.37
N ALA A 48 -16.45 10.46 5.35
CA ALA A 48 -17.37 11.50 5.80
C ALA A 48 -17.65 12.55 4.73
N ASN A 49 -16.65 12.92 3.91
CA ASN A 49 -16.80 13.98 2.91
C ASN A 49 -17.19 13.48 1.51
N ASN A 50 -16.90 12.23 1.14
CA ASN A 50 -17.22 11.73 -0.20
C ASN A 50 -18.28 10.63 -0.15
N PHE A 51 -18.12 9.65 0.75
CA PHE A 51 -18.97 8.47 0.75
C PHE A 51 -20.33 8.72 1.38
N LEU A 52 -20.35 9.37 2.54
CA LEU A 52 -21.57 9.70 3.27
C LEU A 52 -22.46 10.66 2.45
N PRO A 53 -21.93 11.73 1.82
CA PRO A 53 -22.72 12.59 0.95
C PRO A 53 -23.13 11.90 -0.35
N MET A 54 -22.34 10.98 -0.90
CA MET A 54 -22.73 10.21 -2.07
C MET A 54 -23.98 9.35 -1.81
N LEU A 55 -24.04 8.65 -0.67
CA LEU A 55 -25.22 7.85 -0.30
C LEU A 55 -26.44 8.75 -0.09
N LEU A 56 -26.25 9.88 0.61
CA LEU A 56 -27.32 10.81 0.95
C LEU A 56 -27.87 11.51 -0.31
N THR A 57 -27.00 11.94 -1.22
CA THR A 57 -27.40 12.55 -2.50
C THR A 57 -28.03 11.54 -3.44
N THR A 58 -27.51 10.30 -3.52
CA THR A 58 -28.13 9.23 -4.32
C THR A 58 -29.55 8.92 -3.81
N ALA A 59 -29.72 8.81 -2.49
CA ALA A 59 -31.04 8.62 -1.90
C ALA A 59 -31.97 9.81 -2.18
N ALA A 60 -31.48 11.04 -2.02
CA ALA A 60 -32.25 12.25 -2.32
C ALA A 60 -32.67 12.33 -3.80
N VAL A 61 -31.76 12.01 -4.73
CA VAL A 61 -32.06 11.95 -6.17
C VAL A 61 -33.12 10.90 -6.46
N LEU A 62 -33.03 9.71 -5.85
CA LEU A 62 -34.05 8.66 -5.99
C LEU A 62 -35.43 9.13 -5.48
N VAL A 63 -35.48 9.81 -4.33
CA VAL A 63 -36.73 10.33 -3.75
C VAL A 63 -37.33 11.44 -4.62
N VAL A 64 -36.53 12.42 -5.04
CA VAL A 64 -36.98 13.50 -5.92
C VAL A 64 -37.41 12.96 -7.27
N SER A 65 -36.66 12.00 -7.83
CA SER A 65 -36.99 11.38 -9.10
C SER A 65 -38.28 10.55 -9.00
N ALA A 66 -38.50 9.84 -7.90
CA ALA A 66 -39.75 9.12 -7.64
C ALA A 66 -40.97 10.06 -7.56
N TRP A 67 -40.77 11.27 -7.01
CA TRP A 67 -41.82 12.30 -6.92
C TRP A 67 -42.17 12.92 -8.27
N TYR A 68 -41.18 13.23 -9.11
CA TYR A 68 -41.40 13.89 -10.40
C TYR A 68 -41.71 12.91 -11.55
N SER A 69 -41.16 11.71 -11.51
CA SER A 69 -41.24 10.72 -12.60
C SER A 69 -40.84 9.33 -12.10
N TRP A 70 -41.83 8.57 -11.63
CA TRP A 70 -41.64 7.22 -11.08
C TRP A 70 -40.87 6.26 -12.02
N TRP A 71 -40.94 6.44 -13.34
CA TRP A 71 -40.21 5.63 -14.31
C TRP A 71 -38.69 5.88 -14.27
N LEU A 72 -38.24 7.12 -14.04
CA LEU A 72 -36.82 7.46 -13.89
C LEU A 72 -36.23 6.83 -12.63
N ALA A 73 -37.00 6.81 -11.54
CA ALA A 73 -36.60 6.16 -10.29
C ALA A 73 -36.39 4.66 -10.47
N LEU A 74 -37.26 3.98 -11.24
CA LEU A 74 -37.10 2.55 -11.55
C LEU A 74 -35.83 2.28 -12.39
N VAL A 75 -35.54 3.12 -13.38
CA VAL A 75 -34.31 2.99 -14.18
C VAL A 75 -33.08 3.17 -13.28
N LEU A 76 -33.05 4.20 -12.44
CA LEU A 76 -31.95 4.46 -11.50
C LEU A 76 -31.75 3.33 -10.49
N LEU A 77 -32.84 2.75 -9.97
CA LEU A 77 -32.81 1.64 -9.03
C LEU A 77 -32.13 0.39 -9.63
N ILE A 78 -32.23 0.19 -10.95
CA ILE A 78 -31.59 -0.92 -11.66
C ILE A 78 -30.15 -0.57 -12.05
N VAL A 79 -29.93 0.64 -12.56
CA VAL A 79 -28.61 1.06 -13.09
C VAL A 79 -27.56 1.19 -11.98
N PHE A 80 -27.92 1.73 -10.81
CA PHE A 80 -26.97 1.93 -9.72
C PHE A 80 -26.32 0.62 -9.22
N PRO A 81 -27.06 -0.43 -8.84
CA PRO A 81 -26.45 -1.70 -8.41
C PRO A 81 -25.73 -2.41 -9.55
N LEU A 82 -26.19 -2.30 -10.80
CA LEU A 82 -25.50 -2.86 -11.96
C LEU A 82 -24.12 -2.19 -12.16
N TYR A 83 -24.04 -0.87 -12.02
CA TYR A 83 -22.79 -0.13 -12.09
C TYR A 83 -21.83 -0.57 -10.98
N VAL A 84 -22.29 -0.62 -9.72
CA VAL A 84 -21.48 -1.06 -8.57
C VAL A 84 -20.99 -2.49 -8.75
N TRP A 85 -21.85 -3.38 -9.24
CA TRP A 85 -21.48 -4.77 -9.50
C TRP A 85 -20.43 -4.89 -10.61
N LEU A 86 -20.62 -4.18 -11.71
CA LEU A 86 -19.68 -4.19 -12.84
C LEU A 86 -18.31 -3.64 -12.42
N THR A 87 -18.26 -2.53 -11.68
CA THR A 87 -16.98 -1.98 -11.19
C THR A 87 -16.29 -2.94 -10.25
N THR A 88 -17.04 -3.62 -9.38
CA THR A 88 -16.50 -4.66 -8.48
C THR A 88 -15.94 -5.85 -9.26
N LEU A 89 -16.61 -6.29 -10.32
CA LEU A 89 -16.13 -7.38 -11.18
C LEU A 89 -14.88 -7.01 -11.97
N THR A 90 -14.81 -5.80 -12.53
CA THR A 90 -13.63 -5.32 -13.25
C THR A 90 -12.40 -5.32 -12.33
N SER A 91 -12.52 -4.79 -11.11
CA SER A 91 -11.42 -4.83 -10.12
C SER A 91 -11.02 -6.26 -9.74
N ALA A 92 -11.99 -7.17 -9.60
CA ALA A 92 -11.71 -8.57 -9.31
C ALA A 92 -11.02 -9.30 -10.48
N LEU A 93 -11.38 -8.94 -11.72
CA LEU A 93 -10.75 -9.47 -12.94
C LEU A 93 -9.30 -9.00 -13.05
N ASP A 94 -9.03 -7.70 -12.85
CA ASP A 94 -7.67 -7.15 -12.88
C ASP A 94 -6.75 -7.88 -11.91
N THR A 95 -7.23 -8.09 -10.68
CA THR A 95 -6.46 -8.82 -9.64
C THR A 95 -6.21 -10.28 -10.02
N ARG A 96 -7.11 -10.94 -10.77
CA ARG A 96 -6.91 -12.33 -11.24
C ARG A 96 -5.93 -12.40 -12.40
N SER A 97 -6.02 -11.48 -13.35
CA SER A 97 -5.11 -11.38 -14.49
C SER A 97 -3.67 -11.13 -14.02
N GLU A 98 -3.46 -10.21 -13.08
CA GLU A 98 -2.13 -9.98 -12.49
C GLU A 98 -1.54 -11.25 -11.85
N ARG A 99 -2.36 -11.99 -11.09
CA ARG A 99 -1.91 -13.25 -10.46
C ARG A 99 -1.56 -14.33 -11.48
N GLN A 100 -2.34 -14.46 -12.55
CA GLN A 100 -2.05 -15.44 -13.61
C GLN A 100 -0.77 -15.08 -14.36
N VAL A 101 -0.56 -13.80 -14.67
CA VAL A 101 0.67 -13.33 -15.32
C VAL A 101 1.87 -13.60 -14.42
N GLN A 102 1.77 -13.29 -13.12
CA GLN A 102 2.85 -13.54 -12.17
C GLN A 102 3.20 -15.03 -12.07
N ALA A 103 2.19 -15.90 -11.93
CA ALA A 103 2.40 -17.35 -11.86
C ALA A 103 3.03 -17.93 -13.13
N GLY A 104 2.62 -17.45 -14.31
CA GLY A 104 3.23 -17.83 -15.57
C GLY A 104 4.68 -17.35 -15.70
N LEU A 105 4.98 -16.15 -15.19
CA LEU A 105 6.35 -15.64 -15.14
C LEU A 105 7.22 -16.51 -14.22
N ASP A 106 6.74 -16.86 -13.04
CA ASP A 106 7.46 -17.70 -12.07
C ASP A 106 7.75 -19.09 -12.64
N GLU A 107 6.79 -19.70 -13.35
CA GLU A 107 6.98 -20.99 -14.03
C GLU A 107 8.00 -20.90 -15.17
N LEU A 108 7.97 -19.82 -15.96
CA LEU A 108 8.95 -19.60 -17.04
C LEU A 108 10.36 -19.31 -16.52
N MET A 109 10.48 -18.74 -15.32
CA MET A 109 11.76 -18.46 -14.66
C MET A 109 12.37 -19.70 -14.00
N ALA A 110 11.57 -20.73 -13.70
CA ALA A 110 12.05 -21.94 -13.05
C ALA A 110 13.15 -22.64 -13.87
N GLY A 111 14.33 -22.81 -13.26
CA GLY A 111 15.47 -23.49 -13.89
C GLY A 111 16.17 -22.69 -14.99
N ARG A 112 15.89 -21.38 -15.13
CA ARG A 112 16.54 -20.49 -16.10
C ARG A 112 17.13 -19.27 -15.39
N THR A 113 18.23 -18.74 -15.92
CA THR A 113 18.74 -17.44 -15.50
C THR A 113 17.82 -16.35 -16.05
N SER A 114 17.07 -15.70 -15.17
CA SER A 114 16.17 -14.59 -15.50
C SER A 114 16.75 -13.27 -15.00
N LEU A 115 16.74 -12.25 -15.85
CA LEU A 115 17.12 -10.89 -15.51
C LEU A 115 15.87 -10.01 -15.53
N ILE A 116 15.56 -9.37 -14.39
CA ILE A 116 14.37 -8.53 -14.24
C ILE A 116 14.80 -7.10 -13.96
N ILE A 117 14.29 -6.16 -14.75
CA ILE A 117 14.36 -4.72 -14.46
C ILE A 117 13.10 -4.36 -13.68
N ALA A 118 13.25 -4.05 -12.40
CA ALA A 118 12.12 -3.81 -11.53
C ALA A 118 11.80 -2.32 -11.39
N HIS A 119 10.55 -1.95 -11.66
CA HIS A 119 9.99 -0.63 -11.35
C HIS A 119 9.21 -0.59 -10.03
N ARG A 120 9.10 -1.73 -9.35
CA ARG A 120 8.38 -1.88 -8.07
C ARG A 120 9.29 -2.57 -7.08
N LEU A 121 9.45 -1.99 -5.89
CA LEU A 121 10.29 -2.59 -4.86
C LEU A 121 9.78 -3.97 -4.42
N SER A 122 8.46 -4.20 -4.48
CA SER A 122 7.82 -5.50 -4.20
C SER A 122 8.35 -6.64 -5.09
N THR A 123 8.73 -6.36 -6.34
CA THR A 123 9.28 -7.35 -7.26
C THR A 123 10.73 -7.69 -6.91
N VAL A 124 11.48 -6.73 -6.36
CA VAL A 124 12.90 -6.86 -5.99
C VAL A 124 13.09 -7.69 -4.71
N HIS A 125 12.07 -7.85 -3.88
CA HIS A 125 12.18 -8.63 -2.63
C HIS A 125 12.22 -10.15 -2.82
N THR A 126 11.80 -10.66 -3.98
CA THR A 126 11.62 -12.10 -4.23
C THR A 126 12.72 -12.71 -5.11
N VAL A 127 13.76 -11.93 -5.45
CA VAL A 127 14.85 -12.38 -6.33
C VAL A 127 16.06 -12.86 -5.53
N ASP A 128 16.86 -13.73 -6.14
CA ASP A 128 18.06 -14.30 -5.51
C ASP A 128 19.20 -13.27 -5.37
N ARG A 129 19.36 -12.40 -6.36
CA ARG A 129 20.40 -11.36 -6.40
C ARG A 129 19.87 -10.07 -6.99
N ILE A 130 20.24 -8.96 -6.39
CA ILE A 130 19.94 -7.60 -6.82
C ILE A 130 21.24 -6.92 -7.23
N GLU A 131 21.19 -6.18 -8.33
CA GLU A 131 22.24 -5.27 -8.75
C GLU A 131 21.65 -3.87 -8.87
N THR A 132 22.16 -2.92 -8.08
CA THR A 132 21.73 -1.52 -8.14
C THR A 132 22.61 -0.76 -9.12
N LEU A 133 21.99 0.07 -9.95
CA LEU A 133 22.70 1.01 -10.81
C LEU A 133 22.51 2.45 -10.34
N LYS A 134 23.60 3.20 -10.29
CA LYS A 134 23.63 4.64 -10.00
C LYS A 134 24.53 5.32 -11.02
N ASP A 135 24.01 6.35 -11.69
CA ASP A 135 24.75 7.14 -12.69
C ASP A 135 25.43 6.28 -13.79
N GLY A 136 24.77 5.21 -14.22
CA GLY A 136 25.27 4.30 -15.25
C GLY A 136 26.36 3.32 -14.77
N ARG A 137 26.61 3.24 -13.47
CA ARG A 137 27.56 2.30 -12.85
C ARG A 137 26.86 1.39 -11.86
N ILE A 138 27.38 0.17 -11.71
CA ILE A 138 26.94 -0.76 -10.66
C ILE A 138 27.39 -0.18 -9.32
N ASP A 139 26.44 0.05 -8.44
CA ASP A 139 26.64 0.62 -7.09
C ASP A 139 26.78 -0.52 -6.07
N GLU A 140 25.81 -1.45 -6.04
CA GLU A 140 25.81 -2.60 -5.13
C GLU A 140 25.37 -3.89 -5.81
N VAL A 141 25.89 -5.02 -5.33
CA VAL A 141 25.49 -6.38 -5.75
C VAL A 141 25.36 -7.24 -4.51
N GLY A 142 24.22 -7.91 -4.35
CA GLY A 142 24.02 -8.81 -3.22
C GLY A 142 22.60 -9.37 -3.13
N THR A 143 22.35 -10.12 -2.06
CA THR A 143 20.99 -10.59 -1.76
C THR A 143 20.13 -9.46 -1.16
N PRO A 144 18.80 -9.52 -1.26
CA PRO A 144 17.92 -8.53 -0.62
C PRO A 144 18.21 -8.31 0.87
N ALA A 145 18.55 -9.37 1.61
CA ALA A 145 18.84 -9.31 3.04
C ALA A 145 20.20 -8.66 3.39
N GLU A 146 21.17 -8.71 2.47
CA GLU A 146 22.46 -8.04 2.62
C GLU A 146 22.34 -6.57 2.28
N LEU A 147 21.74 -6.25 1.13
CA LEU A 147 21.55 -4.88 0.67
C LEU A 147 20.59 -4.08 1.57
N ALA A 148 19.63 -4.73 2.24
CA ALA A 148 18.77 -4.05 3.20
C ALA A 148 19.56 -3.49 4.42
N ARG A 149 20.76 -4.02 4.68
CA ARG A 149 21.62 -3.63 5.82
C ARG A 149 22.89 -2.91 5.40
N SER A 150 23.18 -2.79 4.10
CA SER A 150 24.39 -2.14 3.59
C SER A 150 24.36 -0.62 3.78
N GLY A 151 23.17 -0.02 3.87
CA GLY A 151 23.00 1.43 3.92
C GLY A 151 23.18 2.12 2.55
N GLY A 152 23.28 1.36 1.46
CA GLY A 152 23.35 1.88 0.09
C GLY A 152 21.97 2.16 -0.53
N LEU A 153 21.92 2.23 -1.87
CA LEU A 153 20.73 2.68 -2.61
C LEU A 153 19.49 1.84 -2.27
N TYR A 154 19.64 0.51 -2.19
CA TYR A 154 18.50 -0.36 -1.89
C TYR A 154 17.95 -0.15 -0.46
N ALA A 155 18.82 0.02 0.53
CA ALA A 155 18.41 0.32 1.90
C ALA A 155 17.73 1.70 2.01
N GLU A 156 18.22 2.70 1.26
CA GLU A 156 17.59 4.03 1.18
C GLU A 156 16.18 3.93 0.58
N LEU A 157 16.02 3.24 -0.54
CA LEU A 157 14.72 3.04 -1.18
C LEU A 157 13.74 2.30 -0.27
N LEU A 158 14.21 1.30 0.47
CA LEU A 158 13.40 0.58 1.46
C LEU A 158 12.96 1.50 2.60
N ALA A 159 13.88 2.30 3.16
CA ALA A 159 13.58 3.25 4.22
C ALA A 159 12.57 4.32 3.77
N LEU A 160 12.68 4.81 2.54
CA LEU A 160 11.73 5.76 1.95
C LEU A 160 10.34 5.13 1.74
N GLN A 161 10.27 3.84 1.38
CA GLN A 161 9.00 3.13 1.23
C GLN A 161 8.32 2.92 2.59
N GLU A 162 9.09 2.57 3.62
CA GLU A 162 8.58 2.42 4.99
C GLU A 162 8.14 3.75 5.60
N SER A 163 8.80 4.85 5.26
CA SER A 163 8.54 6.12 5.90
C SER A 163 7.19 6.73 5.53
N GLY A 164 6.72 6.49 4.29
CA GLY A 164 5.39 6.91 3.80
C GLY A 164 5.13 8.42 3.80
N SER A 165 6.11 9.25 4.20
CA SER A 165 6.00 10.70 4.25
C SER A 165 5.78 11.27 2.84
N ALA A 166 5.00 12.34 2.72
CA ALA A 166 4.76 12.98 1.43
C ALA A 166 6.05 13.53 0.80
N ALA A 167 7.04 13.89 1.62
CA ALA A 167 8.36 14.32 1.16
C ALA A 167 9.20 13.13 0.63
N ASP A 168 9.15 12.00 1.33
CA ASP A 168 9.90 10.79 0.96
C ASP A 168 9.31 10.09 -0.26
N ARG A 169 7.98 10.10 -0.41
CA ARG A 169 7.29 9.67 -1.63
C ARG A 169 7.67 10.49 -2.86
N ARG A 170 8.00 11.78 -2.70
CA ARG A 170 8.51 12.60 -3.82
C ARG A 170 9.93 12.18 -4.22
N ARG A 171 10.76 11.80 -3.25
CA ARG A 171 12.10 11.25 -3.52
C ARG A 171 12.04 9.91 -4.23
N LEU A 172 11.11 9.01 -3.87
CA LEU A 172 10.90 7.75 -4.58
C LEU A 172 10.51 7.93 -6.05
N ARG A 173 9.68 8.94 -6.37
CA ARG A 173 9.33 9.26 -7.76
C ARG A 173 10.52 9.72 -8.60
N GLN A 174 11.58 10.26 -7.97
CA GLN A 174 12.80 10.65 -8.68
C GLN A 174 13.58 9.41 -9.19
N TYR A 175 13.35 8.24 -8.59
CA TYR A 175 13.94 6.97 -8.99
C TYR A 175 13.05 6.17 -9.96
N ASP A 176 11.96 6.75 -10.47
CA ASP A 176 10.97 6.09 -11.36
C ASP A 176 10.43 4.75 -10.80
N LEU A 177 10.43 4.64 -9.47
CA LEU A 177 9.89 3.49 -8.75
C LEU A 177 8.43 3.78 -8.37
N SER A 178 7.55 2.88 -8.80
CA SER A 178 6.14 2.89 -8.42
C SER A 178 5.96 2.25 -7.04
N VAL A 179 5.41 3.04 -6.11
CA VAL A 179 5.08 2.64 -4.73
C VAL A 179 3.65 2.12 -4.66
#